data_AF-A0AAN7GWZ4-F1
#
_entry.id   AF-A0AAN7GWZ4-F1
#
_cell.length_a   1.000
_cell.length_b   1.000
_cell.length_c   1.000
_cell.angle_alpha   90.00
_cell.angle_beta   90.00
_cell.angle_gamma   90.00
#
_symmetry.space_group_name_H-M   'P 1'
#
loop_
_entity.id
_entity.type
_entity.pdbx_description
1 polymer ?
#
loop_
_entity_poly.entity_id
_entity_poly.type
_entity_poly.pdbx_seq_one_letter_code
_entity_poly.pdbx_strand_id
1 'polypeptide(L)'
;MAPALALRRVLGRKQASSICVFCSLSAIPRRPSRLLPLILPAAAALKLNNPPRRFQSTESLEDPYSYNRLSPVQLRAELASRLQELQTQFPNTLEPNRLKLALRSLSEPPGEESIRIAIFVPEPHSETTDATAKQLVRAVLADELSPEAEWERQLAEHDLQHNPLVIRVQPTTDEQQSKKDVTSATIPEIVATSPTLGRLGLELLISRVKGEDFLVSKVHIHGSEEIDLDGVRDSMVITPFHSTLVVTKGLQGALQAYQTSSDSNFTQHAVDFKSPLSKEDIIDTSHLHFIPVNIEAVTKGLEAMRAGDVDLFKNKWLQGNASTIRDWLKQKCVEEDGSEKTKPAVKGLVQSLLQNAASSVPVIKQNSTPVVTQRNTENLQTSLKEWAESAHAELQTQLTVASTKRSWKKLSWWKLFWRADDVGRIASDMVSEHFLFESEK
;
A
#
# COMPACT_ATOMS: atom_id res chain seq x y z
N MET A 1 19.70 -72.50 27.34
CA MET A 1 20.37 -72.43 28.65
C MET A 1 21.38 -71.30 28.61
N ALA A 2 21.21 -70.28 29.45
CA ALA A 2 22.24 -69.25 29.67
C ALA A 2 23.48 -69.88 30.34
N PRO A 3 24.68 -69.29 30.14
CA PRO A 3 25.26 -68.47 31.22
C PRO A 3 25.98 -67.22 30.66
N ALA A 4 25.80 -66.04 31.26
CA ALA A 4 26.51 -65.47 32.42
C ALA A 4 27.82 -64.75 32.08
N LEU A 5 27.86 -63.49 32.52
CA LEU A 5 28.83 -62.42 32.31
C LEU A 5 30.21 -62.70 32.93
N ALA A 6 31.27 -62.26 32.25
CA ALA A 6 32.53 -61.89 32.89
C ALA A 6 33.21 -60.70 32.19
N LEU A 7 33.60 -59.73 33.01
CA LEU A 7 34.21 -58.43 32.71
C LEU A 7 35.59 -58.57 32.03
N ARG A 8 35.86 -57.71 31.03
CA ARG A 8 37.23 -57.34 30.66
C ARG A 8 37.33 -55.86 30.33
N ARG A 9 38.07 -55.12 31.17
CA ARG A 9 38.49 -53.73 30.95
C ARG A 9 39.34 -53.65 29.68
N VAL A 10 38.97 -52.77 28.76
CA VAL A 10 39.82 -52.33 27.64
C VAL A 10 40.13 -50.85 27.88
N LEU A 11 41.41 -50.55 28.08
CA LEU A 11 41.94 -49.19 28.12
C LEU A 11 41.94 -48.62 26.69
N GLY A 12 40.96 -47.76 26.39
CA GLY A 12 40.87 -47.02 25.14
C GLY A 12 41.89 -45.89 25.08
N ARG A 13 42.81 -45.99 24.13
CA ARG A 13 43.80 -45.01 23.70
C ARG A 13 43.07 -43.74 23.21
N LYS A 14 43.26 -42.60 23.86
CA LYS A 14 42.72 -41.31 23.38
C LYS A 14 43.52 -40.85 22.15
N GLN A 15 42.89 -40.86 20.98
CA GLN A 15 43.34 -40.12 19.81
C GLN A 15 43.05 -38.64 20.06
N ALA A 16 44.08 -37.80 20.00
CA ALA A 16 43.92 -36.36 20.02
C ALA A 16 43.47 -35.89 18.62
N SER A 17 42.26 -35.36 18.51
CA SER A 17 41.81 -34.66 17.31
C SER A 17 42.52 -33.30 17.22
N SER A 18 43.28 -33.09 16.15
CA SER A 18 43.86 -31.79 15.79
C SER A 18 42.75 -30.85 15.33
N ILE A 19 42.39 -29.88 16.17
CA ILE A 19 41.43 -28.84 15.87
C ILE A 19 42.15 -27.73 15.07
N CYS A 20 41.65 -27.41 13.87
CA CYS A 20 42.13 -26.28 13.08
C CYS A 20 41.63 -24.96 13.69
N VAL A 21 42.57 -24.07 14.02
CA VAL A 21 42.33 -22.81 14.77
C VAL A 21 41.51 -21.79 13.97
N PHE A 22 41.47 -21.91 12.64
CA PHE A 22 40.72 -20.99 11.78
C PHE A 22 39.21 -21.28 11.75
N CYS A 23 38.79 -22.53 11.96
CA CYS A 23 37.38 -22.91 11.92
C CYS A 23 36.63 -22.64 13.23
N SER A 24 37.34 -22.43 14.34
CA SER A 24 36.75 -22.16 15.67
C SER A 24 36.45 -20.69 15.93
N LEU A 25 36.90 -19.78 15.06
CA LEU A 25 36.72 -18.32 15.21
C LEU A 25 35.44 -17.78 14.55
N SER A 26 34.70 -18.61 13.80
CA SER A 26 33.46 -18.21 13.11
C SER A 26 32.17 -18.53 13.90
N ALA A 27 32.27 -19.02 15.14
CA ALA A 27 31.10 -19.30 15.98
C ALA A 27 30.72 -18.08 16.85
N ILE A 28 29.67 -17.35 16.44
CA ILE A 28 29.07 -16.23 17.17
C ILE A 28 28.40 -16.72 18.47
N PRO A 29 28.74 -16.19 19.67
CA PRO A 29 28.13 -16.65 20.92
C PRO A 29 26.74 -16.04 21.14
N ARG A 30 25.73 -16.90 21.33
CA ARG A 30 24.37 -16.55 21.77
C ARG A 30 24.35 -16.23 23.28
N ARG A 31 23.82 -15.06 23.66
CA ARG A 31 23.61 -14.66 25.07
C ARG A 31 22.40 -15.37 25.69
N PRO A 32 22.49 -15.91 26.93
CA PRO A 32 21.32 -16.36 27.69
C PRO A 32 20.73 -15.21 28.54
N SER A 33 19.42 -15.02 28.42
CA SER A 33 18.57 -14.12 29.21
C SER A 33 18.29 -14.70 30.61
N ARG A 34 18.50 -13.91 31.66
CA ARG A 34 18.07 -14.22 33.03
C ARG A 34 16.82 -13.41 33.37
N LEU A 35 15.73 -14.12 33.65
CA LEU A 35 14.49 -13.59 34.24
C LEU A 35 14.61 -13.65 35.78
N LEU A 36 14.17 -12.60 36.47
CA LEU A 36 13.97 -12.54 37.92
C LEU A 36 12.51 -12.10 38.19
N PRO A 37 11.77 -12.76 39.10
CA PRO A 37 10.39 -12.39 39.44
C PRO A 37 10.37 -11.36 40.57
N LEU A 38 9.48 -10.36 40.46
CA LEU A 38 9.21 -9.37 41.52
C LEU A 38 8.03 -9.83 42.38
N ILE A 39 8.23 -9.85 43.70
CA ILE A 39 7.27 -10.22 44.74
C ILE A 39 6.58 -8.94 45.25
N LEU A 40 5.24 -8.94 45.30
CA LEU A 40 4.41 -7.92 45.95
C LEU A 40 4.26 -8.21 47.46
N PRO A 41 4.21 -7.18 48.33
CA PRO A 41 3.66 -7.33 49.66
C PRO A 41 2.26 -6.70 49.77
N ALA A 42 1.38 -7.43 50.48
CA ALA A 42 0.07 -7.00 50.94
C ALA A 42 0.17 -6.40 52.36
N ALA A 43 -0.66 -5.39 52.65
CA ALA A 43 -1.41 -5.19 53.90
C ALA A 43 -1.75 -3.70 54.11
N ALA A 44 -3.03 -3.39 54.35
CA ALA A 44 -3.50 -2.76 55.59
C ALA A 44 -4.98 -2.37 55.45
N ALA A 45 -5.82 -3.10 56.19
CA ALA A 45 -7.21 -2.76 56.43
C ALA A 45 -7.29 -1.71 57.55
N LEU A 46 -8.08 -0.65 57.36
CA LEU A 46 -8.65 0.12 58.45
C LEU A 46 -10.12 0.43 58.15
N LYS A 47 -10.98 -0.21 58.94
CA LYS A 47 -12.41 0.07 59.09
C LYS A 47 -12.57 1.30 60.01
N LEU A 48 -13.49 2.20 59.69
CA LEU A 48 -14.17 3.04 60.67
C LEU A 48 -15.57 3.41 60.17
N ASN A 49 -16.56 3.04 60.98
CA ASN A 49 -17.99 3.28 60.81
C ASN A 49 -18.36 4.69 61.30
N ASN A 50 -19.24 5.41 60.58
CA ASN A 50 -20.54 5.85 61.11
C ASN A 50 -21.46 6.49 60.03
N PRO A 51 -22.81 6.42 60.17
CA PRO A 51 -23.83 6.82 59.17
C PRO A 51 -24.59 8.12 59.58
N PRO A 52 -25.74 8.47 58.96
CA PRO A 52 -26.01 8.72 57.53
C PRO A 52 -26.54 10.16 57.31
N ARG A 53 -26.23 10.79 56.17
CA ARG A 53 -27.04 11.91 55.66
C ARG A 53 -27.31 11.73 54.17
N ARG A 54 -28.57 11.34 53.94
CA ARG A 54 -29.34 11.28 52.70
C ARG A 54 -29.29 12.63 51.97
N PHE A 55 -28.91 12.66 50.69
CA PHE A 55 -29.68 13.30 49.62
C PHE A 55 -29.29 12.69 48.25
N GLN A 56 -30.30 12.04 47.68
CA GLN A 56 -30.57 11.63 46.30
C GLN A 56 -29.56 12.04 45.20
N SER A 57 -29.05 11.04 44.49
CA SER A 57 -28.70 11.13 43.07
C SER A 57 -28.95 9.75 42.45
N THR A 58 -29.57 9.75 41.28
CA THR A 58 -30.01 8.58 40.52
C THR A 58 -28.83 7.66 40.18
N GLU A 59 -28.87 6.43 40.69
CA GLU A 59 -28.02 5.33 40.24
C GLU A 59 -28.33 5.03 38.77
N SER A 60 -27.47 5.49 37.87
CA SER A 60 -27.20 4.76 36.63
C SER A 60 -26.37 3.55 37.01
N LEU A 61 -26.91 2.36 36.78
CA LEU A 61 -26.21 1.07 36.90
C LEU A 61 -24.89 1.13 36.12
N GLU A 62 -23.77 1.29 36.83
CA GLU A 62 -22.44 1.15 36.26
C GLU A 62 -22.15 -0.33 36.06
N ASP A 63 -22.09 -0.75 34.80
CA ASP A 63 -21.63 -2.07 34.39
C ASP A 63 -20.15 -2.27 34.83
N PRO A 64 -19.82 -3.34 35.58
CA PRO A 64 -18.45 -3.63 36.02
C PRO A 64 -17.48 -4.07 34.89
N TYR A 65 -17.89 -3.98 33.62
CA TYR A 65 -17.12 -4.39 32.45
C TYR A 65 -16.73 -3.22 31.54
N SER A 66 -16.57 -2.01 32.06
CA SER A 66 -15.90 -0.92 31.33
C SER A 66 -14.39 -1.16 31.27
N TYR A 67 -13.98 -2.13 30.44
CA TYR A 67 -12.63 -2.14 29.90
C TYR A 67 -12.45 -0.88 29.04
N ASN A 68 -11.37 -0.14 29.29
CA ASN A 68 -10.84 0.98 28.50
C ASN A 68 -11.39 1.05 27.07
N ARG A 69 -12.48 1.81 26.84
CA ARG A 69 -12.86 2.16 25.46
C ARG A 69 -11.84 3.16 24.96
N LEU A 70 -10.89 2.68 24.17
CA LEU A 70 -9.98 3.52 23.41
C LEU A 70 -10.79 4.55 22.63
N SER A 71 -10.35 5.80 22.65
CA SER A 71 -10.96 6.86 21.84
C SER A 71 -10.86 6.51 20.34
N PRO A 72 -11.77 7.00 19.47
CA PRO A 72 -11.70 6.77 18.03
C PRO A 72 -10.33 7.13 17.42
N VAL A 73 -9.70 8.18 17.94
CA VAL A 73 -8.35 8.61 17.54
C VAL A 73 -7.30 7.57 17.90
N GLN A 74 -7.35 7.01 19.12
CA GLN A 74 -6.43 5.96 19.55
C GLN A 74 -6.61 4.67 18.75
N LEU A 75 -7.86 4.29 18.44
CA LEU A 75 -8.15 3.12 17.61
C LEU A 75 -7.57 3.26 16.18
N ARG A 76 -7.69 4.45 15.58
CA ARG A 76 -7.09 4.75 14.27
C ARG A 76 -5.56 4.71 14.32
N ALA A 77 -4.98 5.27 15.38
CA ALA A 77 -3.53 5.26 15.57
C ALA A 77 -3.00 3.82 15.73
N GLU A 78 -3.70 2.97 16.49
CA GLU A 78 -3.39 1.55 16.62
C GLU A 78 -3.55 0.82 15.28
N LEU A 79 -4.62 1.07 14.54
CA LEU A 79 -4.82 0.49 13.20
C LEU A 79 -3.64 0.87 12.27
N ALA A 80 -3.26 2.14 12.25
CA ALA A 80 -2.15 2.64 11.44
C ALA A 80 -0.82 1.97 11.82
N SER A 81 -0.53 1.79 13.12
CA SER A 81 0.70 1.10 13.56
C SER A 81 0.69 -0.38 13.17
N ARG A 82 -0.45 -1.08 13.29
CA ARG A 82 -0.59 -2.48 12.86
C ARG A 82 -0.41 -2.67 11.36
N LEU A 83 -0.90 -1.74 10.53
CA LEU A 83 -0.68 -1.80 9.09
C LEU A 83 0.80 -1.60 8.72
N GLN A 84 1.51 -0.72 9.42
CA GLN A 84 2.95 -0.57 9.25
C GLN A 84 3.72 -1.82 9.70
N GLU A 85 3.35 -2.42 10.84
CA GLU A 85 3.91 -3.70 11.29
C GLU A 85 3.71 -4.80 10.23
N LEU A 86 2.51 -4.89 9.63
CA LEU A 86 2.23 -5.84 8.56
C LEU A 86 3.15 -5.64 7.36
N GLN A 87 3.35 -4.39 6.92
CA GLN A 87 4.27 -4.07 5.83
C GLN A 87 5.72 -4.48 6.15
N THR A 88 6.17 -4.27 7.39
CA THR A 88 7.54 -4.67 7.80
C THR A 88 7.73 -6.18 7.82
N GLN A 89 6.69 -6.93 8.22
CA GLN A 89 6.75 -8.40 8.27
C GLN A 89 6.56 -9.03 6.89
N PHE A 90 5.74 -8.42 6.03
CA PHE A 90 5.36 -8.95 4.71
C PHE A 90 5.43 -7.85 3.63
N PRO A 91 6.64 -7.44 3.18
CA PRO A 91 6.82 -6.30 2.29
C PRO A 91 6.18 -6.48 0.90
N ASN A 92 6.00 -7.72 0.43
CA ASN A 92 5.46 -8.03 -0.90
C ASN A 92 3.94 -8.26 -0.91
N THR A 93 3.30 -8.21 0.25
CA THR A 93 1.86 -8.50 0.40
C THR A 93 0.98 -7.30 0.10
N LEU A 94 1.43 -6.11 0.49
CA LEU A 94 0.64 -4.89 0.41
C LEU A 94 1.12 -4.01 -0.74
N GLU A 95 0.17 -3.44 -1.48
CA GLU A 95 0.47 -2.41 -2.46
C GLU A 95 0.94 -1.12 -1.75
N PRO A 96 2.17 -0.65 -1.99
CA PRO A 96 2.78 0.41 -1.18
C PRO A 96 2.06 1.76 -1.33
N ASN A 97 1.53 2.06 -2.52
CA ASN A 97 0.84 3.34 -2.77
C ASN A 97 -0.53 3.39 -2.10
N ARG A 98 -1.28 2.29 -2.12
CA ARG A 98 -2.58 2.18 -1.43
C ARG A 98 -2.40 2.21 0.08
N LEU A 99 -1.35 1.56 0.60
CA LEU A 99 -1.00 1.64 2.01
C LEU A 99 -0.65 3.07 2.44
N LYS A 100 0.17 3.78 1.66
CA LYS A 100 0.47 5.20 1.93
C LYS A 100 -0.79 6.06 1.96
N LEU A 101 -1.72 5.84 1.04
CA LEU A 101 -3.02 6.53 1.04
C LEU A 101 -3.81 6.19 2.31
N ALA A 102 -3.93 4.91 2.67
CA ALA A 102 -4.64 4.48 3.87
C ALA A 102 -4.06 5.10 5.15
N LEU A 103 -2.73 5.11 5.28
CA LEU A 103 -2.05 5.70 6.44
C LEU A 103 -2.26 7.21 6.52
N ARG A 104 -2.23 7.91 5.37
CA ARG A 104 -2.53 9.35 5.32
C ARG A 104 -3.97 9.63 5.75
N SER A 105 -4.95 8.90 5.21
CA SER A 105 -6.36 9.10 5.56
C SER A 105 -6.63 8.75 7.02
N LEU A 106 -5.92 7.75 7.59
CA LEU A 106 -6.03 7.42 9.01
C LEU A 106 -5.42 8.46 9.94
N SER A 107 -4.38 9.20 9.50
CA SER A 107 -3.77 10.28 10.29
C SER A 107 -4.55 11.60 10.24
N GLU A 108 -5.44 11.77 9.25
CA GLU A 108 -6.37 12.90 9.17
C GLU A 108 -7.46 12.81 10.27
N PRO A 109 -8.01 13.95 10.71
CA PRO A 109 -9.04 13.98 11.76
C PRO A 109 -10.28 13.16 11.36
N PRO A 110 -10.90 12.45 12.32
CA PRO A 110 -12.02 11.57 12.02
C PRO A 110 -13.21 12.36 11.47
N GLY A 111 -13.72 11.96 10.31
CA GLY A 111 -14.85 12.61 9.63
C GLY A 111 -14.44 13.73 8.67
N GLU A 112 -13.19 14.17 8.70
CA GLU A 112 -12.66 15.24 7.85
C GLU A 112 -11.65 14.73 6.81
N GLU A 113 -11.58 13.41 6.58
CA GLU A 113 -10.60 12.81 5.67
C GLU A 113 -10.82 13.21 4.21
N SER A 114 -9.74 13.45 3.49
CA SER A 114 -9.76 13.70 2.05
C SER A 114 -10.06 12.42 1.27
N ILE A 115 -11.17 12.39 0.54
CA ILE A 115 -11.56 11.23 -0.27
C ILE A 115 -11.24 11.48 -1.74
N ARG A 116 -10.24 10.73 -2.21
CA ARG A 116 -9.89 10.60 -3.63
C ARG A 116 -10.72 9.55 -4.34
N ILE A 117 -11.43 9.94 -5.39
CA ILE A 117 -12.18 9.04 -6.28
C ILE A 117 -11.64 9.18 -7.69
N ALA A 118 -11.23 8.08 -8.31
CA ALA A 118 -10.79 8.10 -9.69
C ALA A 118 -11.98 7.83 -10.63
N ILE A 119 -12.10 8.64 -11.68
CA ILE A 119 -13.09 8.51 -12.73
C ILE A 119 -12.36 8.08 -14.00
N PHE A 120 -12.65 6.86 -14.45
CA PHE A 120 -11.94 6.25 -15.57
C PHE A 120 -12.79 6.14 -16.80
N VAL A 121 -12.16 6.43 -17.93
CA VAL A 121 -12.70 6.17 -19.26
C VAL A 121 -11.87 5.05 -19.87
N PRO A 122 -12.44 3.83 -20.07
CA PRO A 122 -11.70 2.72 -20.63
C PRO A 122 -11.50 2.88 -22.14
N GLU A 123 -10.29 2.56 -22.62
CA GLU A 123 -10.02 2.34 -24.05
C GLU A 123 -10.54 0.96 -24.51
N PRO A 124 -10.92 0.75 -25.80
CA PRO A 124 -10.77 1.65 -26.95
C PRO A 124 -12.12 2.25 -27.37
N HIS A 125 -12.53 3.37 -26.77
CA HIS A 125 -13.74 4.08 -27.17
C HIS A 125 -13.47 5.57 -27.45
N SER A 126 -14.27 6.13 -28.37
CA SER A 126 -14.01 7.39 -29.10
C SER A 126 -14.02 8.64 -28.20
N GLU A 127 -13.60 9.78 -28.74
CA GLU A 127 -13.71 11.12 -28.10
C GLU A 127 -15.07 11.39 -27.42
N THR A 128 -16.13 10.71 -27.88
CA THR A 128 -17.46 10.80 -27.27
C THR A 128 -17.52 10.26 -25.83
N THR A 129 -16.68 9.31 -25.43
CA THR A 129 -16.69 8.78 -24.05
C THR A 129 -15.99 9.71 -23.05
N ASP A 130 -14.97 10.43 -23.49
CA ASP A 130 -14.35 11.49 -22.69
C ASP A 130 -15.34 12.62 -22.46
N ALA A 131 -16.05 13.02 -23.53
CA ALA A 131 -17.11 14.00 -23.43
C ALA A 131 -18.20 13.55 -22.46
N THR A 132 -18.59 12.27 -22.47
CA THR A 132 -19.55 11.75 -21.48
C THR A 132 -19.04 11.81 -20.05
N ALA A 133 -17.78 11.45 -19.78
CA ALA A 133 -17.24 11.52 -18.42
C ALA A 133 -17.15 12.97 -17.92
N LYS A 134 -16.71 13.90 -18.77
CA LYS A 134 -16.70 15.34 -18.47
C LYS A 134 -18.10 15.88 -18.19
N GLN A 135 -19.08 15.53 -19.03
CA GLN A 135 -20.48 15.92 -18.86
C GLN A 135 -21.11 15.31 -17.60
N LEU A 136 -20.74 14.07 -17.24
CA LEU A 136 -21.18 13.42 -16.02
C LEU A 136 -20.65 14.15 -14.78
N VAL A 137 -19.35 14.45 -14.75
CA VAL A 137 -18.73 15.18 -13.63
C VAL A 137 -19.34 16.57 -13.50
N ARG A 138 -19.50 17.27 -14.63
CA ARG A 138 -20.21 18.55 -14.69
C ARG A 138 -21.59 18.44 -14.06
N ALA A 139 -22.39 17.48 -14.50
CA ALA A 139 -23.76 17.31 -14.02
C ALA A 139 -23.86 16.96 -12.53
N VAL A 140 -22.93 16.17 -12.00
CA VAL A 140 -22.96 15.74 -10.60
C VAL A 140 -22.51 16.86 -9.65
N LEU A 141 -21.50 17.64 -10.05
CA LEU A 141 -20.90 18.69 -9.21
C LEU A 141 -21.57 20.06 -9.35
N ALA A 142 -22.07 20.41 -10.53
CA ALA A 142 -22.62 21.73 -10.81
C ALA A 142 -23.81 22.07 -9.90
N ASP A 143 -23.90 23.34 -9.55
CA ASP A 143 -25.07 23.92 -8.92
C ASP A 143 -26.12 24.22 -10.00
N GLU A 144 -27.29 23.60 -9.87
CA GLU A 144 -28.38 23.66 -10.84
C GLU A 144 -29.08 25.03 -10.85
N LEU A 145 -28.96 25.81 -9.77
CA LEU A 145 -29.57 27.14 -9.64
C LEU A 145 -28.66 28.25 -10.14
N SER A 146 -27.36 28.02 -10.10
CA SER A 146 -26.36 28.99 -10.55
C SER A 146 -26.13 28.92 -12.06
N PRO A 147 -25.71 30.02 -12.71
CA PRO A 147 -25.25 29.97 -14.10
C PRO A 147 -23.99 29.10 -14.22
N GLU A 148 -23.61 28.77 -15.46
CA GLU A 148 -22.40 28.00 -15.75
C GLU A 148 -21.15 28.63 -15.11
N ALA A 149 -20.50 27.89 -14.23
CA ALA A 149 -19.29 28.33 -13.53
C ALA A 149 -18.03 28.22 -14.40
N GLU A 150 -16.99 28.99 -14.09
CA GLU A 150 -15.73 29.00 -14.86
C GLU A 150 -15.04 27.62 -14.91
N TRP A 151 -15.09 26.87 -13.82
CA TRP A 151 -14.53 25.51 -13.76
C TRP A 151 -15.24 24.54 -14.71
N GLU A 152 -16.54 24.75 -15.02
CA GLU A 152 -17.28 23.92 -15.99
C GLU A 152 -16.72 24.12 -17.39
N ARG A 153 -16.33 25.35 -17.74
CA ARG A 153 -15.71 25.68 -19.03
C ARG A 153 -14.29 25.12 -19.12
N GLN A 154 -13.50 25.29 -18.06
CA GLN A 154 -12.15 24.71 -17.97
C GLN A 154 -12.20 23.18 -18.11
N LEU A 155 -13.19 22.52 -17.48
CA LEU A 155 -13.38 21.08 -17.63
C LEU A 155 -13.75 20.69 -19.07
N ALA A 156 -14.61 21.46 -19.74
CA ALA A 156 -15.02 21.18 -21.11
C ALA A 156 -13.83 21.30 -22.10
N GLU A 157 -13.02 22.35 -21.95
CA GLU A 157 -11.85 22.66 -22.78
C GLU A 157 -10.66 21.71 -22.52
N HIS A 158 -10.56 21.13 -21.32
CA HIS A 158 -9.43 20.29 -20.95
C HIS A 158 -9.33 19.01 -21.79
N ASP A 159 -8.14 18.73 -22.31
CA ASP A 159 -7.87 17.52 -23.07
C ASP A 159 -7.39 16.37 -22.17
N LEU A 160 -8.24 15.35 -22.07
CA LEU A 160 -7.99 14.14 -21.28
C LEU A 160 -7.16 13.09 -22.04
N GLN A 161 -6.88 13.30 -23.34
CA GLN A 161 -6.10 12.36 -24.14
C GLN A 161 -4.65 12.29 -23.66
N HIS A 162 -4.08 13.43 -23.28
CA HIS A 162 -2.67 13.55 -22.92
C HIS A 162 -2.44 13.81 -21.43
N ASN A 163 -3.36 14.49 -20.75
CA ASN A 163 -3.17 14.95 -19.39
C ASN A 163 -4.33 14.54 -18.46
N PRO A 164 -4.08 13.73 -17.43
CA PRO A 164 -5.07 13.48 -16.39
C PRO A 164 -5.37 14.77 -15.62
N LEU A 165 -6.55 14.86 -15.02
CA LEU A 165 -7.05 16.08 -14.38
C LEU A 165 -7.48 15.79 -12.94
N VAL A 166 -7.05 16.61 -11.99
CA VAL A 166 -7.54 16.58 -10.61
C VAL A 166 -8.55 17.69 -10.39
N ILE A 167 -9.72 17.34 -9.87
CA ILE A 167 -10.78 18.28 -9.51
C ILE A 167 -10.97 18.25 -8.00
N ARG A 168 -10.66 19.37 -7.34
CA ARG A 168 -10.87 19.52 -5.90
C ARG A 168 -12.23 20.16 -5.64
N VAL A 169 -13.09 19.47 -4.91
CA VAL A 169 -14.45 19.94 -4.65
C VAL A 169 -14.48 20.74 -3.35
N GLN A 170 -14.93 22.00 -3.43
CA GLN A 170 -14.98 22.94 -2.32
C GLN A 170 -16.41 23.48 -2.09
N PRO A 171 -16.74 23.92 -0.86
CA PRO A 171 -18.04 24.52 -0.57
C PRO A 171 -18.15 25.91 -1.23
N THR A 172 -19.39 26.28 -1.57
CA THR A 172 -19.77 27.64 -2.00
C THR A 172 -19.61 28.61 -0.82
N THR A 173 -18.42 29.16 -0.63
CA THR A 173 -18.16 30.24 0.34
C THR A 173 -17.39 31.33 -0.39
N ASP A 174 -17.74 32.60 -0.13
CA ASP A 174 -17.17 33.79 -0.80
C ASP A 174 -15.66 33.98 -0.57
N GLU A 175 -15.06 33.18 0.33
CA GLU A 175 -13.62 33.09 0.45
C GLU A 175 -13.06 32.20 -0.67
N GLN A 176 -13.07 32.72 -1.89
CA GLN A 176 -12.04 32.41 -2.89
C GLN A 176 -10.67 32.94 -2.42
N GLN A 177 -10.29 32.70 -1.17
CA GLN A 177 -8.89 32.78 -0.79
C GLN A 177 -8.26 31.50 -1.31
N SER A 178 -7.65 31.66 -2.47
CA SER A 178 -6.58 30.84 -3.00
C SER A 178 -5.58 30.49 -1.89
N LYS A 179 -5.86 29.44 -1.10
CA LYS A 179 -4.81 28.50 -0.74
C LYS A 179 -4.45 27.77 -2.02
N LYS A 180 -3.69 28.47 -2.87
CA LYS A 180 -2.70 27.81 -3.72
C LYS A 180 -1.73 27.17 -2.72
N ASP A 181 -2.09 26.00 -2.20
CA ASP A 181 -1.06 25.07 -1.77
C ASP A 181 -0.32 24.76 -3.07
N VAL A 182 0.79 25.48 -3.25
CA VAL A 182 1.77 25.22 -4.29
C VAL A 182 2.37 23.86 -3.96
N THR A 183 1.64 22.78 -4.25
CA THR A 183 2.27 21.50 -4.49
C THR A 183 2.61 21.51 -5.96
N SER A 184 3.91 21.57 -6.26
CA SER A 184 4.49 21.36 -7.59
C SER A 184 3.87 20.11 -8.22
N ALA A 185 2.80 20.26 -8.98
CA ALA A 185 2.03 19.13 -9.49
C ALA A 185 2.27 19.00 -10.98
N THR A 186 2.84 17.87 -11.37
CA THR A 186 2.93 17.37 -12.74
C THR A 186 1.55 17.19 -13.40
N ILE A 187 0.45 17.44 -12.67
CA ILE A 187 -0.94 17.20 -13.07
C ILE A 187 -1.73 18.51 -12.95
N PRO A 188 -2.51 18.90 -13.96
CA PRO A 188 -3.40 20.05 -13.86
C PRO A 188 -4.48 19.86 -12.78
N GLU A 189 -4.74 20.92 -12.02
CA GLU A 189 -5.75 20.96 -10.94
C GLU A 189 -6.81 22.04 -11.23
N ILE A 190 -8.08 21.67 -11.06
CA ILE A 190 -9.24 22.58 -11.14
C ILE A 190 -9.98 22.55 -9.79
N VAL A 191 -10.38 23.72 -9.30
CA VAL A 191 -11.21 23.82 -8.09
C VAL A 191 -12.67 23.95 -8.51
N ALA A 192 -13.48 22.92 -8.21
CA ALA A 192 -14.92 22.92 -8.48
C ALA A 192 -15.69 23.32 -7.22
N THR A 193 -16.62 24.25 -7.36
CA THR A 193 -17.50 24.66 -6.26
C THR A 193 -18.80 23.87 -6.34
N SER A 194 -19.16 23.16 -5.27
CA SER A 194 -20.42 22.39 -5.22
C SER A 194 -21.12 22.57 -3.87
N PRO A 195 -22.41 22.95 -3.84
CA PRO A 195 -23.13 23.20 -2.59
C PRO A 195 -23.40 21.90 -1.81
N THR A 196 -23.64 20.79 -2.51
CA THR A 196 -24.02 19.52 -1.88
C THR A 196 -22.82 18.64 -1.53
N LEU A 197 -21.73 18.72 -2.30
CA LEU A 197 -20.55 17.85 -2.16
C LEU A 197 -19.31 18.57 -1.61
N GLY A 198 -19.31 19.91 -1.59
CA GLY A 198 -18.14 20.71 -1.19
C GLY A 198 -17.68 20.51 0.24
N ARG A 199 -18.59 20.16 1.17
CA ARG A 199 -18.24 19.92 2.58
C ARG A 199 -17.64 18.53 2.84
N LEU A 200 -17.59 17.66 1.83
CA LEU A 200 -17.21 16.25 2.01
C LEU A 200 -15.70 15.99 1.85
N GLY A 201 -14.91 17.00 1.46
CA GLY A 201 -13.46 16.83 1.24
C GLY A 201 -13.14 15.92 0.07
N LEU A 202 -13.85 16.10 -1.05
CA LEU A 202 -13.77 15.25 -2.24
C LEU A 202 -12.71 15.74 -3.23
N GLU A 203 -11.88 14.81 -3.71
CA GLU A 203 -10.91 15.00 -4.80
C GLU A 203 -11.25 13.99 -5.90
N LEU A 204 -11.56 14.46 -7.11
CA LEU A 204 -11.84 13.61 -8.26
C LEU A 204 -10.64 13.59 -9.21
N LEU A 205 -10.17 12.40 -9.60
CA LEU A 205 -9.10 12.24 -10.58
C LEU A 205 -9.71 11.69 -11.87
N ILE A 206 -9.73 12.46 -12.94
CA ILE A 206 -10.22 12.01 -14.25
C ILE A 206 -9.01 11.59 -15.09
N SER A 207 -9.01 10.35 -15.56
CA SER A 207 -7.97 9.84 -16.45
C SER A 207 -8.53 8.84 -17.44
N ARG A 208 -7.93 8.77 -18.62
CA ARG A 208 -8.06 7.62 -19.50
C ARG A 208 -7.18 6.49 -18.97
N VAL A 209 -7.67 5.25 -19.10
CA VAL A 209 -6.93 4.06 -18.68
C VAL A 209 -6.99 3.00 -19.78
N LYS A 210 -5.84 2.38 -20.04
CA LYS A 210 -5.70 1.28 -20.99
C LYS A 210 -5.93 -0.04 -20.27
N GLY A 211 -6.81 -0.88 -20.80
CA GLY A 211 -7.03 -2.23 -20.28
C GLY A 211 -7.54 -2.27 -18.84
N GLU A 212 -7.09 -3.26 -18.06
CA GLU A 212 -7.53 -3.54 -16.69
C GLU A 212 -6.78 -2.74 -15.61
N ASP A 213 -5.97 -1.75 -15.98
CA ASP A 213 -5.12 -0.98 -15.06
C ASP A 213 -5.92 -0.25 -13.96
N PHE A 214 -7.22 0.00 -14.18
CA PHE A 214 -8.14 0.55 -13.17
C PHE A 214 -8.41 -0.40 -12.00
N LEU A 215 -8.27 -1.72 -12.20
CA LEU A 215 -8.39 -2.73 -11.14
C LEU A 215 -7.17 -2.69 -10.21
N VAL A 216 -6.01 -2.28 -10.72
CA VAL A 216 -4.73 -2.27 -9.99
C VAL A 216 -4.52 -0.96 -9.22
N SER A 217 -5.54 -0.11 -9.12
CA SER A 217 -5.46 1.17 -8.41
C SER A 217 -4.32 2.09 -8.89
N LYS A 218 -3.94 2.00 -10.17
CA LYS A 218 -2.81 2.73 -10.73
C LYS A 218 -3.31 3.64 -11.85
N VAL A 219 -3.17 4.95 -11.64
CA VAL A 219 -3.21 5.92 -12.74
C VAL A 219 -1.78 6.10 -13.20
N HIS A 220 -1.53 5.77 -14.47
CA HIS A 220 -0.27 6.03 -15.14
C HIS A 220 -0.28 7.48 -15.61
N ILE A 221 0.56 8.32 -15.00
CA ILE A 221 0.75 9.70 -15.45
C ILE A 221 2.09 9.76 -16.16
N HIS A 222 2.04 10.05 -17.46
CA HIS A 222 3.23 10.42 -18.23
C HIS A 222 3.66 11.80 -17.76
N GLY A 223 4.78 11.89 -17.05
CA GLY A 223 5.35 13.18 -16.68
C GLY A 223 5.82 13.90 -17.94
N SER A 224 5.57 15.21 -17.99
CA SER A 224 6.04 16.13 -19.05
C SER A 224 7.42 15.72 -19.59
N GLU A 225 7.53 15.63 -20.92
CA GLU A 225 8.79 15.41 -21.63
C GLU A 225 9.81 16.50 -21.25
N GLU A 226 10.63 16.25 -20.22
CA GLU A 226 11.93 16.89 -20.14
C GLU A 226 12.83 16.14 -21.12
N ILE A 227 13.03 16.75 -22.29
CA ILE A 227 14.02 16.34 -23.28
C ILE A 227 15.40 16.54 -22.64
N ASP A 228 15.92 15.48 -22.02
CA ASP A 228 17.34 15.35 -21.76
C ASP A 228 17.97 14.54 -22.91
N LEU A 229 19.11 15.02 -23.41
CA LEU A 229 19.69 14.65 -24.70
C LEU A 229 20.18 13.18 -24.81
N ASP A 230 19.95 12.33 -23.80
CA ASP A 230 20.51 10.97 -23.73
C ASP A 230 19.53 9.85 -23.26
N GLY A 231 18.21 10.09 -23.22
CA GLY A 231 17.24 8.98 -23.08
C GLY A 231 16.01 9.32 -22.25
N VAL A 232 14.85 9.26 -22.90
CA VAL A 232 13.51 9.49 -22.35
C VAL A 232 13.28 8.68 -21.07
N ARG A 233 13.32 9.35 -19.91
CA ARG A 233 12.75 8.81 -18.67
C ARG A 233 11.36 9.38 -18.51
N ASP A 234 10.39 8.63 -19.02
CA ASP A 234 8.97 8.84 -18.74
C ASP A 234 8.76 8.72 -17.22
N SER A 235 8.64 9.85 -16.51
CA SER A 235 8.51 9.84 -15.06
C SER A 235 7.08 9.45 -14.70
N MET A 236 6.86 8.15 -14.56
CA MET A 236 5.56 7.57 -14.22
C MET A 236 5.17 7.94 -12.78
N VAL A 237 4.25 8.90 -12.62
CA VAL A 237 3.66 9.22 -11.31
C VAL A 237 2.42 8.35 -11.11
N ILE A 238 2.41 7.55 -10.04
CA ILE A 238 1.25 6.73 -9.65
C ILE A 238 0.51 7.42 -8.52
N THR A 239 -0.72 7.88 -8.78
CA THR A 239 -1.61 8.46 -7.75
C THR A 239 -2.62 7.43 -7.24
N PRO A 240 -2.58 7.05 -5.95
CA PRO A 240 -3.56 6.14 -5.35
C PRO A 240 -4.89 6.85 -5.05
N PHE A 241 -5.98 6.10 -5.04
CA PHE A 241 -7.35 6.56 -4.75
C PHE A 241 -8.12 5.57 -3.86
N HIS A 242 -9.23 6.03 -3.27
CA HIS A 242 -10.05 5.24 -2.34
C HIS A 242 -11.11 4.39 -3.05
N SER A 243 -11.64 4.90 -4.17
CA SER A 243 -12.67 4.22 -4.96
C SER A 243 -12.57 4.65 -6.42
N THR A 244 -13.15 3.84 -7.31
CA THR A 244 -13.20 4.10 -8.75
C THR A 244 -14.62 4.17 -9.25
N LEU A 245 -14.84 5.08 -10.19
CA LEU A 245 -16.03 5.13 -11.03
C LEU A 245 -15.60 4.97 -12.48
N VAL A 246 -15.89 3.84 -13.11
CA VAL A 246 -15.62 3.65 -14.53
C VAL A 246 -16.83 4.12 -15.32
N VAL A 247 -16.62 5.05 -16.24
CA VAL A 247 -17.65 5.59 -17.11
C VAL A 247 -17.55 4.90 -18.46
N THR A 248 -18.60 4.18 -18.83
CA THR A 248 -18.68 3.43 -20.09
C THR A 248 -19.96 3.77 -20.83
N LYS A 249 -20.12 3.25 -22.06
CA LYS A 249 -21.23 3.60 -22.94
C LYS A 249 -21.87 2.36 -23.55
N GLY A 250 -23.20 2.35 -23.56
CA GLY A 250 -24.03 1.34 -24.19
C GLY A 250 -23.83 -0.08 -23.64
N LEU A 251 -24.27 -1.07 -24.43
CA LEU A 251 -24.30 -2.47 -24.01
C LEU A 251 -22.90 -3.07 -23.82
N GLN A 252 -21.92 -2.66 -24.63
CA GLN A 252 -20.53 -3.10 -24.48
C GLN A 252 -19.94 -2.64 -23.13
N GLY A 253 -20.23 -1.39 -22.74
CA GLY A 253 -19.85 -0.87 -21.42
C GLY A 253 -20.50 -1.63 -20.26
N ALA A 254 -21.76 -2.03 -20.42
CA ALA A 254 -22.46 -2.86 -19.42
C ALA A 254 -21.86 -4.27 -19.30
N LEU A 255 -21.46 -4.89 -20.43
CA LEU A 255 -20.79 -6.20 -20.40
C LEU A 255 -19.43 -6.12 -19.69
N GLN A 256 -18.65 -5.07 -19.97
CA GLN A 256 -17.38 -4.83 -19.28
C GLN A 256 -17.59 -4.62 -17.77
N ALA A 257 -18.63 -3.90 -17.39
CA ALA A 257 -18.98 -3.69 -16.00
C ALA A 257 -19.29 -5.01 -15.27
N TYR A 258 -20.05 -5.90 -15.91
CA TYR A 258 -20.35 -7.23 -15.37
C TYR A 258 -19.09 -8.08 -15.18
N GLN A 259 -18.16 -8.05 -16.13
CA GLN A 259 -16.91 -8.83 -16.06
C GLN A 259 -15.94 -8.36 -14.97
N THR A 260 -16.00 -7.07 -14.60
CA THR A 260 -15.01 -6.42 -13.73
C THR A 260 -15.55 -6.14 -12.32
N SER A 261 -16.78 -6.56 -12.00
CA SER A 261 -17.47 -6.27 -10.73
C SER A 261 -16.99 -7.11 -9.53
N SER A 262 -15.75 -7.61 -9.52
CA SER A 262 -15.29 -8.52 -8.46
C SER A 262 -15.26 -7.87 -7.06
N ASP A 263 -15.09 -6.54 -6.97
CA ASP A 263 -14.99 -5.80 -5.70
C ASP A 263 -15.98 -4.61 -5.64
N SER A 264 -17.22 -4.86 -5.23
CA SER A 264 -18.29 -3.84 -5.15
C SER A 264 -18.00 -2.67 -4.22
N ASN A 265 -17.11 -2.85 -3.24
CA ASN A 265 -16.76 -1.79 -2.30
C ASN A 265 -15.80 -0.75 -2.89
N PHE A 266 -15.01 -1.14 -3.91
CA PHE A 266 -13.96 -0.31 -4.48
C PHE A 266 -14.32 0.26 -5.85
N THR A 267 -14.91 -0.55 -6.72
CA THR A 267 -15.20 -0.19 -8.11
C THR A 267 -16.69 -0.11 -8.35
N GLN A 268 -17.13 1.03 -8.92
CA GLN A 268 -18.48 1.24 -9.42
C GLN A 268 -18.42 1.55 -10.91
N HIS A 269 -19.44 1.10 -11.65
CA HIS A 269 -19.57 1.38 -13.08
C HIS A 269 -20.76 2.28 -13.34
N ALA A 270 -20.59 3.30 -14.18
CA ALA A 270 -21.65 4.16 -14.71
C ALA A 270 -21.73 3.96 -16.23
N VAL A 271 -22.87 3.48 -16.72
CA VAL A 271 -23.05 3.15 -18.14
C VAL A 271 -24.04 4.13 -18.76
N ASP A 272 -23.57 4.88 -19.77
CA ASP A 272 -24.41 5.79 -20.54
C ASP A 272 -25.31 5.04 -21.52
N PHE A 273 -26.62 5.06 -21.26
CA PHE A 273 -27.67 4.62 -22.17
C PHE A 273 -28.40 5.84 -22.73
N LYS A 274 -28.37 6.00 -24.04
CA LYS A 274 -29.07 7.10 -24.74
C LYS A 274 -30.60 7.01 -24.64
N SER A 275 -31.14 5.86 -24.24
CA SER A 275 -32.58 5.69 -24.02
C SER A 275 -33.00 6.42 -22.73
N PRO A 276 -34.14 7.13 -22.71
CA PRO A 276 -34.68 7.63 -21.45
C PRO A 276 -34.94 6.46 -20.50
N LEU A 277 -34.51 6.60 -19.24
CA LEU A 277 -34.75 5.61 -18.20
C LEU A 277 -36.12 5.90 -17.56
N SER A 278 -36.98 4.89 -17.45
CA SER A 278 -38.23 4.98 -16.69
C SER A 278 -37.96 4.78 -15.20
N LYS A 279 -38.91 5.17 -14.34
CA LYS A 279 -38.74 4.99 -12.88
C LYS A 279 -38.70 3.51 -12.50
N GLU A 280 -39.47 2.72 -13.22
CA GLU A 280 -39.55 1.26 -13.09
C GLU A 280 -38.19 0.63 -13.46
N ASP A 281 -37.57 1.09 -14.54
CA ASP A 281 -36.24 0.64 -14.96
C ASP A 281 -35.20 0.92 -13.87
N ILE A 282 -35.24 2.09 -13.22
CA ILE A 282 -34.28 2.47 -12.17
C ILE A 282 -34.44 1.59 -10.92
N ILE A 283 -35.66 1.28 -10.50
CA ILE A 283 -35.91 0.46 -9.30
C ILE A 283 -35.43 -0.99 -9.53
N ASP A 284 -35.71 -1.54 -10.71
CA ASP A 284 -35.30 -2.90 -11.08
C ASP A 284 -33.78 -3.05 -11.28
N THR A 285 -33.07 -1.93 -11.51
CA THR A 285 -31.59 -1.93 -11.65
C THR A 285 -30.82 -2.14 -10.35
N SER A 286 -31.50 -2.25 -9.20
CA SER A 286 -30.87 -2.54 -7.90
C SER A 286 -30.05 -3.85 -7.88
N HIS A 287 -30.33 -4.78 -8.81
CA HIS A 287 -29.61 -6.03 -8.99
C HIS A 287 -28.42 -5.95 -9.96
N LEU A 288 -28.22 -4.82 -10.64
CA LEU A 288 -27.16 -4.65 -11.61
C LEU A 288 -25.85 -4.22 -10.95
N HIS A 289 -24.74 -4.71 -11.50
CA HIS A 289 -23.38 -4.35 -11.09
C HIS A 289 -22.94 -2.95 -11.59
N PHE A 290 -23.85 -2.18 -12.19
CA PHE A 290 -23.59 -0.86 -12.75
C PHE A 290 -24.80 0.06 -12.59
N ILE A 291 -24.54 1.37 -12.63
CA ILE A 291 -25.55 2.41 -12.58
C ILE A 291 -25.87 2.84 -14.02
N PRO A 292 -27.10 2.65 -14.53
CA PRO A 292 -27.50 3.20 -15.81
C PRO A 292 -27.70 4.71 -15.68
N VAL A 293 -27.15 5.46 -16.63
CA VAL A 293 -27.23 6.93 -16.68
C VAL A 293 -27.61 7.35 -18.09
N ASN A 294 -28.34 8.44 -18.25
CA ASN A 294 -28.54 9.08 -19.54
C ASN A 294 -28.00 10.50 -19.49
N ILE A 295 -26.76 10.69 -19.93
CA ILE A 295 -26.02 11.95 -19.74
C ILE A 295 -26.62 13.08 -20.58
N GLU A 296 -27.17 12.76 -21.75
CA GLU A 296 -27.87 13.73 -22.61
C GLU A 296 -29.15 14.27 -21.95
N ALA A 297 -29.90 13.39 -21.25
CA ALA A 297 -31.06 13.83 -20.48
C ALA A 297 -30.63 14.72 -19.30
N VAL A 298 -29.59 14.33 -18.56
CA VAL A 298 -29.11 15.12 -17.40
C VAL A 298 -28.66 16.51 -17.82
N THR A 299 -27.86 16.61 -18.87
CA THR A 299 -27.34 17.91 -19.38
C THR A 299 -28.46 18.83 -19.83
N LYS A 300 -29.43 18.32 -20.61
CA LYS A 300 -30.63 19.08 -21.00
C LYS A 300 -31.48 19.50 -19.81
N GLY A 301 -31.59 18.64 -18.79
CA GLY A 301 -32.27 18.98 -17.56
C GLY A 301 -31.60 20.15 -16.85
N LEU A 302 -30.28 20.09 -16.70
CA LEU A 302 -29.49 21.14 -16.05
C LEU A 302 -29.61 22.49 -16.77
N GLU A 303 -29.55 22.49 -18.11
CA GLU A 303 -29.81 23.68 -18.93
C GLU A 303 -31.25 24.20 -18.76
N ALA A 304 -32.24 23.32 -18.71
CA ALA A 304 -33.64 23.69 -18.48
C ALA A 304 -33.84 24.35 -17.11
N MET A 305 -33.19 23.84 -16.05
CA MET A 305 -33.27 24.45 -14.71
C MET A 305 -32.67 25.86 -14.70
N ARG A 306 -31.52 26.05 -15.37
CA ARG A 306 -30.88 27.37 -15.53
C ARG A 306 -31.71 28.34 -16.37
N ALA A 307 -32.50 27.82 -17.32
CA ALA A 307 -33.47 28.60 -18.08
C ALA A 307 -34.79 28.87 -17.33
N GLY A 308 -34.98 28.27 -16.16
CA GLY A 308 -36.18 28.44 -15.32
C GLY A 308 -37.31 27.45 -15.58
N ASP A 309 -37.10 26.41 -16.39
CA ASP A 309 -38.10 25.37 -16.67
C ASP A 309 -37.95 24.17 -15.71
N VAL A 310 -38.71 24.23 -14.62
CA VAL A 310 -38.67 23.24 -13.53
C VAL A 310 -39.28 21.90 -13.94
N ASP A 311 -40.28 21.89 -14.81
CA ASP A 311 -41.00 20.67 -15.19
C ASP A 311 -40.17 19.82 -16.17
N LEU A 312 -39.54 20.47 -17.14
CA LEU A 312 -38.57 19.81 -18.01
C LEU A 312 -37.36 19.33 -17.21
N PHE A 313 -36.85 20.13 -16.27
CA PHE A 313 -35.76 19.71 -15.38
C PHE A 313 -36.12 18.43 -14.62
N LYS A 314 -37.24 18.41 -13.89
CA LYS A 314 -37.65 17.23 -13.11
C LYS A 314 -37.74 15.97 -13.96
N ASN A 315 -38.39 16.08 -15.12
CA ASN A 315 -38.55 14.93 -16.03
C ASN A 315 -37.21 14.44 -16.57
N LYS A 316 -36.34 15.35 -17.01
CA LYS A 316 -35.04 15.02 -17.60
C LYS A 316 -34.01 14.57 -16.57
N TRP A 317 -34.03 15.15 -15.38
CA TRP A 317 -33.18 14.75 -14.25
C TRP A 317 -33.50 13.33 -13.78
N LEU A 318 -34.79 12.99 -13.69
CA LEU A 318 -35.25 11.63 -13.37
C LEU A 318 -34.86 10.63 -14.46
N GLN A 319 -35.09 10.96 -15.74
CA GLN A 319 -34.68 10.11 -16.88
C GLN A 319 -33.16 9.90 -16.95
N GLY A 320 -32.40 10.86 -16.43
CA GLY A 320 -30.95 10.88 -16.45
C GLY A 320 -30.27 10.07 -15.36
N ASN A 321 -30.95 9.83 -14.22
CA ASN A 321 -30.46 9.08 -13.07
C ASN A 321 -29.14 9.60 -12.44
N ALA A 322 -28.80 10.88 -12.61
CA ALA A 322 -27.59 11.47 -12.02
C ALA A 322 -27.64 11.55 -10.49
N SER A 323 -28.83 11.57 -9.90
CA SER A 323 -29.02 11.54 -8.44
C SER A 323 -28.39 10.31 -7.80
N THR A 324 -28.49 9.14 -8.43
CA THR A 324 -27.92 7.88 -7.91
C THR A 324 -26.40 7.96 -7.80
N ILE A 325 -25.72 8.63 -8.73
CA ILE A 325 -24.26 8.85 -8.65
C ILE A 325 -23.93 9.86 -7.55
N ARG A 326 -24.70 10.95 -7.44
CA ARG A 326 -24.53 11.91 -6.34
C ARG A 326 -24.71 11.25 -4.98
N ASP A 327 -25.70 10.37 -4.85
CA ASP A 327 -25.97 9.64 -3.61
C ASP A 327 -24.91 8.58 -3.33
N TRP A 328 -24.41 7.89 -4.36
CA TRP A 328 -23.23 7.01 -4.23
C TRP A 328 -21.99 7.76 -3.73
N LEU A 329 -21.70 8.95 -4.27
CA LEU A 329 -20.60 9.80 -3.79
C LEU A 329 -20.79 10.18 -2.32
N LYS A 330 -22.02 10.55 -1.92
CA LYS A 330 -22.34 10.87 -0.52
C LYS A 330 -22.18 9.65 0.38
N GLN A 331 -22.65 8.47 -0.02
CA GLN A 331 -22.49 7.22 0.73
C GLN A 331 -21.03 6.85 0.95
N LYS A 332 -20.12 7.24 0.05
CA LYS A 332 -18.67 7.04 0.23
C LYS A 332 -18.05 8.03 1.23
N CYS A 333 -18.72 9.14 1.51
CA CYS A 333 -18.20 10.23 2.34
C CYS A 333 -18.89 10.40 3.70
N VAL A 334 -20.15 10.03 3.82
CA VAL A 334 -20.98 10.23 5.01
C VAL A 334 -21.34 8.86 5.57
N GLU A 335 -21.10 8.65 6.86
CA GLU A 335 -21.56 7.47 7.58
C GLU A 335 -22.97 7.75 8.14
N GLU A 336 -23.90 6.81 7.94
CA GLU A 336 -25.32 6.98 8.28
C GLU A 336 -25.57 7.08 9.81
N ASP A 337 -24.65 6.56 10.63
CA ASP A 337 -24.85 6.39 12.07
C ASP A 337 -24.35 7.55 12.95
N GLY A 338 -23.87 8.65 12.37
CA GLY A 338 -23.52 9.89 13.12
C GLY A 338 -22.47 9.75 14.22
N SER A 339 -21.85 8.58 14.36
CA SER A 339 -20.77 8.29 15.30
C SER A 339 -19.46 8.70 14.64
N GLU A 340 -18.68 9.56 15.30
CA GLU A 340 -17.35 10.06 14.90
C GLU A 340 -16.37 8.95 14.47
N LYS A 341 -16.56 8.41 13.26
CA LYS A 341 -15.86 7.24 12.75
C LYS A 341 -15.42 7.50 11.31
N THR A 342 -14.33 6.83 10.97
CA THR A 342 -13.67 6.85 9.66
C THR A 342 -14.67 6.85 8.51
N LYS A 343 -14.47 7.73 7.51
CA LYS A 343 -15.30 7.72 6.31
C LYS A 343 -15.33 6.33 5.65
N PRO A 344 -16.47 5.92 5.06
CA PRO A 344 -16.64 4.56 4.54
C PRO A 344 -15.70 4.23 3.38
N ALA A 345 -15.32 5.20 2.55
CA ALA A 345 -14.29 5.00 1.52
C ALA A 345 -12.93 4.59 2.11
N VAL A 346 -12.54 5.18 3.26
CA VAL A 346 -11.29 4.84 3.97
C VAL A 346 -11.40 3.44 4.59
N LYS A 347 -12.55 3.11 5.19
CA LYS A 347 -12.81 1.75 5.71
C LYS A 347 -12.73 0.70 4.60
N GLY A 348 -13.36 0.96 3.45
CA GLY A 348 -13.33 0.07 2.30
C GLY A 348 -11.91 -0.15 1.77
N LEU A 349 -11.10 0.92 1.68
CA LEU A 349 -9.69 0.82 1.32
C LEU A 349 -8.91 -0.08 2.29
N VAL A 350 -9.01 0.19 3.61
CA VAL A 350 -8.33 -0.61 4.64
C VAL A 350 -8.80 -2.06 4.61
N GLN A 351 -10.11 -2.30 4.50
CA GLN A 351 -10.67 -3.65 4.42
C GLN A 351 -10.14 -4.41 3.20
N SER A 352 -10.08 -3.77 2.04
CA SER A 352 -9.54 -4.41 0.83
C SER A 352 -8.04 -4.73 0.98
N LEU A 353 -7.26 -3.86 1.60
CA LEU A 353 -5.85 -4.13 1.90
C LEU A 353 -5.68 -5.32 2.86
N LEU A 354 -6.52 -5.39 3.90
CA LEU A 354 -6.50 -6.49 4.85
C LEU A 354 -6.98 -7.80 4.23
N GLN A 355 -7.98 -7.77 3.34
CA GLN A 355 -8.47 -8.95 2.63
C GLN A 355 -7.41 -9.47 1.65
N ASN A 356 -6.74 -8.57 0.92
CA ASN A 356 -5.62 -8.91 0.04
C ASN A 356 -4.42 -9.45 0.82
N ALA A 357 -4.18 -8.92 2.02
CA ALA A 357 -3.16 -9.46 2.91
C ALA A 357 -3.54 -10.85 3.43
N ALA A 358 -4.78 -11.03 3.87
CA ALA A 358 -5.27 -12.30 4.38
C ALA A 358 -5.22 -13.41 3.31
N SER A 359 -5.48 -13.10 2.03
CA SER A 359 -5.41 -14.07 0.94
C SER A 359 -3.97 -14.39 0.49
N SER A 360 -3.04 -13.43 0.56
CA SER A 360 -1.65 -13.61 0.11
C SER A 360 -0.70 -14.17 1.18
N VAL A 361 -0.93 -13.88 2.47
CA VAL A 361 -0.13 -14.42 3.58
C VAL A 361 -0.04 -15.96 3.60
N PRO A 362 -1.11 -16.76 3.40
CA PRO A 362 -0.99 -18.22 3.37
C PRO A 362 -0.15 -18.70 2.19
N VAL A 363 -0.27 -18.06 1.02
CA VAL A 363 0.53 -18.40 -0.18
C VAL A 363 2.02 -18.10 0.06
N ILE A 364 2.32 -16.96 0.67
CA ILE A 364 3.71 -16.60 1.02
C ILE A 364 4.24 -17.54 2.10
N LYS A 365 3.45 -17.88 3.13
CA LYS A 365 3.87 -18.84 4.16
C LYS A 365 4.18 -20.22 3.57
N GLN A 366 3.36 -20.69 2.64
CA GLN A 366 3.62 -21.94 1.91
C GLN A 366 4.89 -21.85 1.04
N ASN A 367 5.07 -20.77 0.29
CA ASN A 367 6.27 -20.56 -0.55
C ASN A 367 7.54 -20.25 0.25
N SER A 368 7.39 -19.75 1.48
CA SER A 368 8.48 -19.51 2.44
C SER A 368 8.82 -20.72 3.30
N THR A 369 8.07 -21.82 3.18
CA THR A 369 8.65 -23.11 3.57
C THR A 369 9.79 -23.35 2.58
N PRO A 370 11.06 -23.41 3.03
CA PRO A 370 12.12 -23.71 2.12
C PRO A 370 11.92 -25.16 1.68
N VAL A 371 11.32 -25.36 0.51
CA VAL A 371 11.64 -26.52 -0.32
C VAL A 371 13.03 -26.27 -0.92
N VAL A 372 14.00 -25.92 -0.05
CA VAL A 372 15.36 -26.32 -0.29
C VAL A 372 15.32 -27.79 0.06
N THR A 373 15.13 -28.63 -0.94
CA THR A 373 15.30 -30.06 -0.76
C THR A 373 16.65 -30.26 -0.09
N GLN A 374 16.71 -31.10 0.93
CA GLN A 374 17.92 -31.37 1.69
C GLN A 374 19.11 -31.71 0.77
N ARG A 375 18.82 -32.30 -0.40
CA ARG A 375 19.73 -32.50 -1.52
C ARG A 375 20.40 -31.23 -2.06
N ASN A 376 19.66 -30.12 -2.22
CA ASN A 376 20.23 -28.87 -2.71
C ASN A 376 21.13 -28.21 -1.67
N THR A 377 20.79 -28.28 -0.37
CA THR A 377 21.71 -27.85 0.69
C THR A 377 22.94 -28.73 0.79
N GLU A 378 22.80 -30.05 0.68
CA GLU A 378 23.91 -30.99 0.75
C GLU A 378 24.84 -30.83 -0.45
N ASN A 379 24.31 -30.67 -1.66
CA ASN A 379 25.09 -30.39 -2.85
C ASN A 379 25.83 -29.05 -2.73
N LEU A 380 25.16 -27.98 -2.32
CA LEU A 380 25.81 -26.68 -2.11
C LEU A 380 26.87 -26.72 -1.01
N GLN A 381 26.61 -27.43 0.09
CA GLN A 381 27.61 -27.64 1.15
C GLN A 381 28.79 -28.48 0.66
N THR A 382 28.55 -29.45 -0.22
CA THR A 382 29.61 -30.29 -0.79
C THR A 382 30.44 -29.47 -1.77
N SER A 383 29.83 -28.73 -2.69
CA SER A 383 30.54 -27.82 -3.60
C SER A 383 31.29 -26.71 -2.85
N LEU A 384 30.74 -26.18 -1.75
CA LEU A 384 31.44 -25.21 -0.90
C LEU A 384 32.65 -25.85 -0.21
N LYS A 385 32.52 -27.10 0.28
CA LYS A 385 33.63 -27.84 0.89
C LYS A 385 34.71 -28.15 -0.14
N GLU A 386 34.34 -28.63 -1.32
CA GLU A 386 35.27 -28.89 -2.43
C GLU A 386 36.00 -27.62 -2.85
N TRP A 387 35.28 -26.50 -2.99
CA TRP A 387 35.89 -25.20 -3.28
C TRP A 387 36.83 -24.75 -2.16
N ALA A 388 36.42 -24.87 -0.90
CA ALA A 388 37.26 -24.48 0.23
C ALA A 388 38.52 -25.35 0.34
N GLU A 389 38.39 -26.66 0.15
CA GLU A 389 39.52 -27.61 0.13
C GLU A 389 40.47 -27.29 -1.02
N SER A 390 39.94 -27.02 -2.21
CA SER A 390 40.73 -26.63 -3.39
C SER A 390 41.46 -25.29 -3.17
N ALA A 391 40.76 -24.26 -2.68
CA ALA A 391 41.35 -22.94 -2.40
C ALA A 391 42.41 -23.01 -1.30
N HIS A 392 42.21 -23.82 -0.25
CA HIS A 392 43.20 -24.01 0.80
C HIS A 392 44.43 -24.80 0.31
N ALA A 393 44.23 -25.84 -0.52
CA ALA A 393 45.33 -26.58 -1.13
C ALA A 393 46.12 -25.72 -2.12
N GLU A 394 45.44 -24.87 -2.90
CA GLU A 394 46.05 -23.90 -3.80
C GLU A 394 46.90 -22.89 -3.00
N LEU A 395 46.32 -22.27 -1.97
CA LEU A 395 47.06 -21.34 -1.09
C LEU A 395 48.30 -22.00 -0.48
N GLN A 396 48.18 -23.25 0.01
CA GLN A 396 49.31 -23.96 0.60
C GLN A 396 50.41 -24.22 -0.45
N THR A 397 50.03 -24.63 -1.66
CA THR A 397 50.96 -24.89 -2.76
C THR A 397 51.66 -23.61 -3.20
N GLN A 398 50.90 -22.53 -3.41
CA GLN A 398 51.41 -21.22 -3.82
C GLN A 398 52.29 -20.60 -2.74
N LEU A 399 51.94 -20.70 -1.45
CA LEU A 399 52.81 -20.26 -0.35
C LEU A 399 54.11 -21.08 -0.27
N THR A 400 54.04 -22.38 -0.55
CA THR A 400 55.25 -23.22 -0.59
C THR A 400 56.16 -22.79 -1.74
N VAL A 401 55.62 -22.59 -2.95
CA VAL A 401 56.39 -22.07 -4.10
C VAL A 401 56.93 -20.68 -3.81
N ALA A 402 56.11 -19.78 -3.25
CA ALA A 402 56.48 -18.44 -2.83
C ALA A 402 57.65 -18.43 -1.84
N SER A 403 57.63 -19.31 -0.83
CA SER A 403 58.69 -19.40 0.18
C SER A 403 60.06 -19.78 -0.42
N THR A 404 60.07 -20.46 -1.57
CA THR A 404 61.31 -20.81 -2.28
C THR A 404 61.86 -19.68 -3.16
N LYS A 405 61.08 -18.61 -3.39
CA LYS A 405 61.48 -17.48 -4.23
C LYS A 405 62.64 -16.69 -3.61
N ARG A 406 63.45 -16.08 -4.47
CA ARG A 406 64.66 -15.34 -4.10
C ARG A 406 64.38 -14.12 -3.21
N SER A 407 63.16 -13.59 -3.23
CA SER A 407 62.69 -12.52 -2.35
C SER A 407 62.63 -12.97 -0.89
N TRP A 408 62.07 -14.15 -0.60
CA TRP A 408 62.07 -14.76 0.74
C TRP A 408 63.49 -15.12 1.20
N LYS A 409 64.33 -15.65 0.32
CA LYS A 409 65.73 -15.97 0.65
C LYS A 409 66.60 -14.74 0.94
N LYS A 410 66.18 -13.54 0.52
CA LYS A 410 66.85 -12.27 0.83
C LYS A 410 66.49 -11.74 2.22
N LEU A 411 65.46 -12.27 2.88
CA LEU A 411 65.14 -11.99 4.27
C LEU A 411 66.20 -12.67 5.15
N SER A 412 67.22 -11.90 5.48
CA SER A 412 68.28 -12.32 6.41
C SER A 412 67.67 -12.43 7.80
N TRP A 413 67.90 -13.54 8.52
CA TRP A 413 67.33 -13.77 9.87
C TRP A 413 67.61 -12.63 10.86
N TRP A 414 68.72 -11.92 10.67
CA TRP A 414 69.09 -10.76 11.48
C TRP A 414 68.29 -9.48 11.16
N LYS A 415 67.70 -9.35 9.96
CA LYS A 415 66.80 -8.23 9.60
C LYS A 415 65.39 -8.40 10.15
N LEU A 416 64.95 -9.63 10.36
CA LEU A 416 63.66 -9.98 10.96
C LEU A 416 63.50 -9.46 12.40
N PHE A 417 64.60 -9.29 13.11
CA PHE A 417 64.58 -8.78 14.49
C PHE A 417 64.37 -7.26 14.57
N TRP A 418 64.60 -6.52 13.49
CA TRP A 418 64.64 -5.04 13.49
C TRP A 418 63.59 -4.37 12.59
N ARG A 419 63.02 -5.07 11.60
CA ARG A 419 61.89 -4.58 10.79
C ARG A 419 60.87 -5.69 10.57
N ALA A 420 59.87 -5.77 11.44
CA ALA A 420 58.74 -6.69 11.29
C ALA A 420 57.86 -6.35 10.06
N ASP A 421 57.85 -5.10 9.61
CA ASP A 421 57.00 -4.63 8.50
C ASP A 421 57.38 -5.20 7.13
N ASP A 422 58.66 -5.51 6.88
CA ASP A 422 59.10 -6.05 5.59
C ASP A 422 58.53 -7.46 5.34
N VAL A 423 58.28 -8.23 6.41
CA VAL A 423 57.64 -9.55 6.34
C VAL A 423 56.16 -9.41 6.02
N GLY A 424 55.47 -8.46 6.67
CA GLY A 424 54.07 -8.18 6.43
C GLY A 424 53.82 -7.74 4.99
N ARG A 425 54.67 -6.85 4.46
CA ARG A 425 54.58 -6.38 3.07
C ARG A 425 54.86 -7.49 2.06
N ILE A 426 55.92 -8.28 2.25
CA ILE A 426 56.24 -9.38 1.33
C ILE A 426 55.18 -10.49 1.38
N ALA A 427 54.64 -10.80 2.56
CA ALA A 427 53.54 -11.75 2.69
C ALA A 427 52.27 -11.22 2.02
N SER A 428 51.94 -9.94 2.20
CA SER A 428 50.78 -9.28 1.58
C SER A 428 50.90 -9.25 0.06
N ASP A 429 52.04 -8.80 -0.48
CA ASP A 429 52.30 -8.76 -1.92
C ASP A 429 52.15 -10.16 -2.53
N MET A 430 52.65 -11.20 -1.85
CA MET A 430 52.59 -12.57 -2.35
C MET A 430 51.23 -13.24 -2.24
N VAL A 431 50.46 -12.96 -1.18
CA VAL A 431 49.07 -13.37 -1.11
C VAL A 431 48.27 -12.66 -2.19
N SER A 432 48.46 -11.35 -2.41
CA SER A 432 47.70 -10.60 -3.42
C SER A 432 48.00 -11.03 -4.86
N GLU A 433 49.23 -11.42 -5.18
CA GLU A 433 49.61 -11.81 -6.55
C GLU A 433 49.31 -13.29 -6.87
N HIS A 434 49.19 -14.17 -5.86
CA HIS A 434 49.17 -15.62 -6.09
C HIS A 434 48.00 -16.35 -5.42
N PHE A 435 47.18 -15.67 -4.62
CA PHE A 435 45.98 -16.28 -4.03
C PHE A 435 44.83 -16.26 -5.04
N LEU A 436 44.19 -17.41 -5.25
CA LEU A 436 43.00 -17.60 -6.10
C LEU A 436 43.17 -17.29 -7.60
N PHE A 437 44.41 -17.34 -8.13
CA PHE A 437 44.62 -17.10 -9.56
C PHE A 437 43.95 -18.17 -10.45
N GLU A 438 43.89 -19.42 -10.01
CA GLU A 438 43.18 -20.48 -10.75
C GLU A 438 41.67 -20.45 -10.50
N SER A 439 41.24 -19.91 -9.36
CA SER A 439 39.83 -19.81 -8.98
C SER A 439 39.08 -18.62 -9.62
N GLU A 440 39.81 -17.61 -10.13
CA GLU A 440 39.25 -16.45 -10.85
C GLU A 440 39.11 -16.68 -12.37
N LYS A 441 39.72 -17.74 -12.91
CA LYS A 441 39.55 -18.19 -14.31
C LYS A 441 38.31 -19.05 -14.49
#